data_AF-A0A2C9KI53-F1
#
_entry.id   AF-A0A2C9KI53-F1
#
_cell.length_a   1.000
_cell.length_b   1.000
_cell.length_c   1.000
_cell.angle_alpha   90.00
_cell.angle_beta   90.00
_cell.angle_gamma   90.00
#
_symmetry.space_group_name_H-M   'P 1'
#
loop_
_entity.id
_entity.type
_entity.pdbx_description
1 polymer ?
#
loop_
_entity_poly.entity_id
_entity_poly.type
_entity_poly.pdbx_seq_one_letter_code
_entity_poly.pdbx_strand_id
1 'polypeptide(L)'
;MNQTSSFVTEPKPAWKDHNETDSRPTEKERSTDVKAKVPILLVFSEYADKTSINGIRLIKISNSYVAKFIWSILFLSAVGALAYHSYSIIANYLSYNTVATINRSIANQMELPFITFCNQNPVRSSKLKQTSPELVQYVRNKSLDKLVEIISKYDTSKSSETNEIWINLLSTYLKDDKSDKGSSGDMTVQSELVGFERFVYEMNRLDSELRKKAGHQIDDMLLWCFIGGDSCNVSDFKLFSSNEFGNCFTLNTLKYRQESEGPKE
;
A
#
# COMPACT_ATOMS: atom_id res chain seq x y z
N MET A 1 -2.38 -64.00 -17.74
CA MET A 1 -1.51 -63.90 -18.93
C MET A 1 -0.96 -62.48 -18.93
N ASN A 2 0.02 -62.14 -18.10
CA ASN A 2 1.48 -62.30 -18.29
C ASN A 2 1.97 -61.95 -19.70
N GLN A 3 2.61 -60.77 -19.84
CA GLN A 3 4.04 -60.58 -20.19
C GLN A 3 4.27 -59.09 -20.51
N THR A 4 4.91 -58.34 -19.61
CA THR A 4 6.35 -58.02 -19.50
C THR A 4 6.91 -57.06 -20.56
N SER A 5 7.26 -55.88 -20.02
CA SER A 5 8.33 -54.96 -20.41
C SER A 5 9.58 -55.67 -20.98
N SER A 6 10.11 -55.10 -22.06
CA SER A 6 11.50 -55.34 -22.48
C SER A 6 12.12 -54.02 -22.96
N PHE A 7 13.02 -53.52 -22.12
CA PHE A 7 13.93 -52.41 -22.33
C PHE A 7 14.93 -52.78 -23.43
N VAL A 8 15.04 -51.95 -24.47
CA VAL A 8 16.05 -52.09 -25.53
C VAL A 8 17.35 -51.44 -25.05
N THR A 9 18.38 -52.25 -24.81
CA THR A 9 19.76 -51.81 -24.58
C THR A 9 20.51 -51.79 -25.92
N GLU A 10 20.94 -50.62 -26.37
CA GLU A 10 21.89 -50.47 -27.49
C GLU A 10 23.33 -50.80 -27.06
N PRO A 11 24.17 -51.34 -27.97
CA PRO A 11 25.54 -51.77 -27.67
C PRO A 11 26.53 -50.60 -27.52
N LYS A 12 27.43 -50.73 -26.54
CA LYS A 12 28.56 -49.83 -26.28
C LYS A 12 29.60 -49.91 -27.42
N PRO A 13 30.15 -48.79 -27.92
CA PRO A 13 31.24 -48.85 -28.89
C PRO A 13 32.55 -49.30 -28.24
N ALA A 14 33.23 -50.23 -28.93
CA ALA A 14 34.53 -50.78 -28.58
C ALA A 14 35.64 -49.75 -28.83
N TRP A 15 36.43 -49.45 -27.80
CA TRP A 15 37.66 -48.68 -27.93
C TRP A 15 38.79 -49.64 -28.31
N LYS A 16 39.45 -49.38 -29.45
CA LYS A 16 40.66 -50.09 -29.88
C LYS A 16 41.86 -49.48 -29.16
N ASP A 17 42.60 -50.33 -28.46
CA ASP A 17 43.88 -49.99 -27.87
C ASP A 17 44.93 -49.78 -28.96
N HIS A 18 45.41 -48.55 -29.12
CA HIS A 18 46.62 -48.26 -29.88
C HIS A 18 47.81 -48.24 -28.93
N ASN A 19 48.51 -49.37 -28.88
CA ASN A 19 49.90 -49.46 -28.40
C ASN A 19 50.81 -48.85 -29.46
N GLU A 20 51.45 -47.73 -29.16
CA GLU A 20 52.57 -47.23 -29.97
C GLU A 20 53.66 -46.63 -29.06
N THR A 21 54.63 -47.49 -28.76
CA THR A 21 56.06 -47.25 -28.47
C THR A 21 56.46 -46.05 -27.60
N ASP A 22 56.74 -46.37 -26.33
CA ASP A 22 57.62 -45.64 -25.41
C ASP A 22 59.05 -45.59 -25.97
N SER A 23 59.45 -44.45 -26.53
CA SER A 23 60.86 -44.13 -26.77
C SER A 23 61.25 -42.90 -25.94
N ARG A 24 61.48 -43.16 -24.66
CA ARG A 24 62.14 -42.31 -23.67
C ARG A 24 63.58 -41.96 -24.12
N PRO A 25 63.93 -40.67 -24.30
CA PRO A 25 65.33 -40.27 -24.32
C PRO A 25 65.85 -40.26 -22.88
N THR A 26 66.97 -40.95 -22.68
CA THR A 26 67.75 -41.07 -21.45
C THR A 26 68.04 -39.73 -20.79
N GLU A 27 67.77 -39.69 -19.48
CA GLU A 27 68.23 -38.69 -18.52
C GLU A 27 69.76 -38.64 -18.48
N LYS A 28 70.35 -37.47 -18.75
CA LYS A 28 71.74 -37.17 -18.44
C LYS A 28 71.78 -35.84 -17.67
N GLU A 29 72.33 -35.95 -16.47
CA GLU A 29 72.40 -35.05 -15.33
C GLU A 29 72.64 -33.54 -15.58
N ARG A 30 71.92 -32.75 -14.75
CA ARG A 30 72.42 -31.67 -13.86
C ARG A 30 73.11 -30.45 -14.50
N SER A 31 72.47 -29.28 -14.35
CA SER A 31 73.02 -28.20 -13.48
C SER A 31 72.11 -26.96 -13.38
N THR A 32 72.02 -26.46 -12.14
CA THR A 32 71.72 -25.10 -11.70
C THR A 32 70.30 -24.54 -11.88
N ASP A 33 69.55 -24.62 -10.77
CA ASP A 33 68.57 -23.61 -10.36
C ASP A 33 69.23 -22.22 -10.38
N VAL A 34 69.00 -21.49 -11.45
CA VAL A 34 69.12 -20.04 -11.47
C VAL A 34 67.68 -19.56 -11.48
N LYS A 35 67.22 -18.91 -10.40
CA LYS A 35 66.01 -18.07 -10.42
C LYS A 35 66.20 -16.94 -11.43
N ALA A 36 66.07 -17.26 -12.72
CA ALA A 36 66.02 -16.31 -13.78
C ALA A 36 64.78 -15.46 -13.53
N LYS A 37 64.96 -14.15 -13.39
CA LYS A 37 63.84 -13.21 -13.41
C LYS A 37 63.18 -13.35 -14.77
N VAL A 38 62.12 -14.14 -14.86
CA VAL A 38 61.35 -14.29 -16.10
C VAL A 38 60.82 -12.90 -16.44
N PRO A 39 61.10 -12.37 -17.64
CA PRO A 39 60.60 -11.06 -18.02
C PRO A 39 59.07 -11.08 -18.00
N ILE A 40 58.48 -10.07 -17.36
CA ILE A 40 57.04 -9.94 -17.14
C ILE A 40 56.24 -10.08 -18.46
N LEU A 41 56.82 -9.66 -19.58
CA LEU A 41 56.24 -9.80 -20.91
C LEU A 41 56.05 -11.26 -21.36
N LEU A 42 56.94 -12.18 -20.95
CA LEU A 42 56.76 -13.62 -21.23
C LEU A 42 55.59 -14.18 -20.44
N VAL A 43 55.42 -13.76 -19.19
CA VAL A 43 54.30 -14.17 -18.33
C VAL A 43 52.96 -13.70 -18.93
N PHE A 44 52.86 -12.44 -19.35
CA PHE A 44 51.65 -11.93 -20.01
C PHE A 44 51.38 -12.58 -21.37
N SER A 45 52.43 -12.86 -22.14
CA SER A 45 52.30 -13.55 -23.43
C SER A 45 51.76 -14.96 -23.26
N GLU A 46 52.29 -15.71 -22.29
CA GLU A 46 51.83 -17.08 -21.98
C GLU A 46 50.39 -17.08 -21.43
N TYR A 47 50.05 -16.10 -20.58
CA TYR A 47 48.69 -15.93 -20.08
C TYR A 47 47.68 -15.59 -21.19
N ALA A 48 48.06 -14.73 -22.13
CA ALA A 48 47.23 -14.36 -23.27
C ALA A 48 46.90 -15.55 -24.21
N ASP A 49 47.72 -16.60 -24.22
CA ASP A 49 47.43 -17.83 -24.98
C ASP A 49 46.50 -18.78 -24.22
N LYS A 50 46.55 -18.76 -22.89
CA LYS A 50 45.82 -19.68 -22.01
C LYS A 50 44.49 -19.10 -21.50
N THR A 51 44.26 -17.80 -21.66
CA THR A 51 43.02 -17.14 -21.22
C THR A 51 41.83 -17.50 -22.10
N SER A 52 40.66 -17.67 -21.48
CA SER A 52 39.37 -17.82 -22.16
C SER A 52 38.81 -16.50 -22.68
N ILE A 53 39.49 -15.37 -22.43
CA ILE A 53 39.09 -14.05 -22.92
C ILE A 53 39.40 -13.95 -24.42
N ASN A 54 38.36 -14.06 -25.23
CA ASN A 54 38.47 -14.08 -26.69
C ASN A 54 39.17 -12.84 -27.29
N GLY A 55 38.97 -11.65 -26.71
CA GLY A 55 39.55 -10.41 -27.24
C GLY A 55 41.08 -10.35 -27.14
N ILE A 56 41.66 -10.88 -26.05
CA ILE A 56 43.11 -10.82 -25.79
C ILE A 56 43.88 -11.72 -26.77
N ARG A 57 43.35 -12.90 -27.06
CA ARG A 57 43.91 -13.84 -28.04
C ARG A 57 43.94 -13.24 -29.46
N LEU A 58 42.88 -12.53 -29.85
CA LEU A 58 42.77 -11.89 -31.18
C LEU A 58 43.73 -10.72 -31.35
N ILE A 59 43.96 -9.93 -30.29
CA ILE A 59 44.97 -8.88 -30.28
C ILE A 59 46.36 -9.49 -30.48
N LYS A 60 46.67 -10.59 -29.79
CA LYS A 60 47.99 -11.25 -29.89
C LYS A 60 48.25 -11.90 -31.26
N ILE A 61 47.29 -12.65 -31.81
CA ILE A 61 47.46 -13.38 -33.08
C ILE A 61 47.54 -12.46 -34.31
N SER A 62 47.01 -11.24 -34.21
CA SER A 62 47.01 -10.28 -35.32
C SER A 62 48.42 -9.76 -35.64
N ASN A 63 48.78 -9.75 -36.93
CA ASN A 63 50.15 -9.42 -37.36
C ASN A 63 50.36 -7.92 -37.65
N SER A 64 49.30 -7.18 -37.98
CA SER A 64 49.35 -5.75 -38.30
C SER A 64 49.04 -4.88 -37.06
N TYR A 65 49.77 -3.78 -36.89
CA TYR A 65 49.49 -2.79 -35.84
C TYR A 65 48.08 -2.20 -35.95
N VAL A 66 47.54 -2.05 -37.17
CA VAL A 66 46.17 -1.57 -37.38
C VAL A 66 45.15 -2.59 -36.87
N ALA A 67 45.37 -3.88 -37.15
CA ALA A 67 44.49 -4.93 -36.67
C ALA A 67 44.54 -5.05 -35.13
N LYS A 68 45.72 -4.92 -34.53
CA LYS A 68 45.89 -4.87 -33.06
C LYS A 68 45.11 -3.72 -32.43
N PHE A 69 45.15 -2.55 -33.06
CA PHE A 69 44.43 -1.38 -32.60
C PHE A 69 42.92 -1.57 -32.68
N ILE A 70 42.41 -2.08 -33.80
CA ILE A 70 40.99 -2.40 -33.98
C ILE A 70 40.53 -3.43 -32.93
N TRP A 71 41.25 -4.54 -32.77
CA TRP A 71 40.90 -5.57 -31.79
C TRP A 71 40.97 -5.05 -30.34
N SER A 72 41.88 -4.12 -30.04
CA SER A 72 41.97 -3.47 -28.73
C SER A 72 40.78 -2.55 -28.46
N ILE A 73 40.34 -1.76 -29.45
CA ILE A 73 39.14 -0.92 -29.33
C ILE A 73 37.90 -1.79 -29.13
N LEU A 74 37.73 -2.83 -29.95
CA LEU A 74 36.58 -3.73 -29.84
C LEU A 74 36.55 -4.41 -28.47
N PHE A 75 37.69 -4.89 -27.98
CA PHE A 75 37.80 -5.48 -26.66
C PHE A 75 37.46 -4.47 -25.54
N LEU A 76 38.02 -3.27 -25.59
CA LEU A 76 37.76 -2.23 -24.59
C LEU A 76 36.27 -1.80 -24.59
N SER A 77 35.68 -1.67 -25.78
CA SER A 77 34.25 -1.36 -25.93
C SER A 77 33.36 -2.45 -25.33
N ALA A 78 33.70 -3.73 -25.54
CA ALA A 78 32.96 -4.86 -24.98
C ALA A 78 33.06 -4.90 -23.45
N VAL A 79 34.23 -4.64 -22.88
CA VAL A 79 34.43 -4.54 -21.42
C VAL A 79 33.62 -3.39 -20.83
N GLY A 80 33.64 -2.21 -21.47
CA GLY A 80 32.86 -1.06 -21.04
C GLY A 80 31.35 -1.31 -21.07
N ALA A 81 30.84 -1.91 -22.15
CA ALA A 81 29.43 -2.29 -22.27
C ALA A 81 29.02 -3.31 -21.19
N LEU A 82 29.86 -4.31 -20.92
CA LEU A 82 29.61 -5.30 -19.87
C LEU A 82 29.57 -4.65 -18.48
N ALA A 83 30.49 -3.74 -18.18
CA ALA A 83 30.51 -3.02 -16.91
C ALA A 83 29.25 -2.16 -16.72
N TYR A 84 28.85 -1.42 -17.76
CA TYR A 84 27.63 -0.62 -17.74
C TYR A 84 26.37 -1.47 -17.55
N HIS A 85 26.26 -2.57 -18.29
CA HIS A 85 25.13 -3.49 -18.18
C HIS A 85 25.06 -4.15 -16.80
N SER A 86 26.21 -4.56 -16.25
CA SER A 86 26.30 -5.12 -14.89
C SER A 86 25.86 -4.11 -13.84
N TYR A 87 26.32 -2.86 -13.96
CA TYR A 87 25.87 -1.76 -13.09
C TYR A 87 24.36 -1.55 -13.19
N SER A 88 23.80 -1.48 -14.40
CA SER A 88 22.37 -1.25 -14.62
C SER A 88 21.51 -2.36 -14.02
N ILE A 89 21.91 -3.64 -14.20
CA ILE A 89 21.20 -4.77 -13.61
C ILE A 89 21.27 -4.72 -12.08
N ILE A 90 22.45 -4.46 -11.50
CA ILE A 90 22.60 -4.39 -10.04
C ILE A 90 21.79 -3.22 -9.48
N ALA A 91 21.83 -2.04 -10.11
CA ALA A 91 21.03 -0.89 -9.71
C ALA A 91 19.52 -1.18 -9.81
N ASN A 92 19.06 -1.86 -10.87
CA ASN A 92 17.68 -2.26 -11.01
C ASN A 92 17.27 -3.33 -9.98
N TYR A 93 18.13 -4.29 -9.68
CA TYR A 93 17.88 -5.29 -8.64
C TYR A 93 17.76 -4.63 -7.25
N LEU A 94 18.68 -3.71 -6.93
CA LEU A 94 18.68 -2.94 -5.68
C LEU A 94 17.62 -1.83 -5.65
N SER A 95 16.91 -1.57 -6.76
CA SER A 95 15.76 -0.66 -6.76
C SER A 95 14.52 -1.29 -6.12
N TYR A 96 14.52 -2.63 -5.91
CA TYR A 96 13.41 -3.39 -5.32
C TYR A 96 12.05 -3.12 -5.98
N ASN A 97 12.03 -2.82 -7.28
CA ASN A 97 10.80 -2.60 -8.01
C ASN A 97 9.96 -3.89 -8.05
N THR A 98 8.71 -3.80 -7.60
CA THR A 98 7.75 -4.91 -7.61
C THR A 98 6.72 -4.69 -8.71
N VAL A 99 6.36 -5.76 -9.42
CA VAL A 99 5.30 -5.74 -10.42
C VAL A 99 4.07 -6.43 -9.83
N ALA A 100 2.99 -5.68 -9.66
CA ALA A 100 1.70 -6.24 -9.24
C ALA A 100 0.96 -6.80 -10.45
N THR A 101 0.59 -8.08 -10.41
CA THR A 101 -0.29 -8.71 -11.42
C THR A 101 -1.71 -8.76 -10.87
N ILE A 102 -2.66 -8.13 -11.55
CA ILE A 102 -4.07 -8.10 -11.15
C ILE A 102 -4.80 -9.26 -11.84
N ASN A 103 -5.13 -10.30 -11.09
CA ASN A 103 -5.95 -11.41 -11.57
C ASN A 103 -7.39 -11.25 -11.05
N ARG A 104 -8.38 -11.31 -11.95
CA ARG A 104 -9.80 -11.32 -11.59
C ARG A 104 -10.33 -12.75 -11.68
N SER A 105 -10.60 -13.38 -10.54
CA SER A 105 -11.37 -14.62 -10.47
C SER A 105 -12.79 -14.30 -10.03
N ILE A 106 -13.78 -14.84 -10.75
CA ILE A 106 -15.18 -14.78 -10.34
C ILE A 106 -15.40 -15.93 -9.37
N ALA A 107 -15.63 -15.62 -8.10
CA ALA A 107 -16.01 -16.62 -7.11
C ALA A 107 -17.52 -16.86 -7.19
N ASN A 108 -17.94 -18.12 -7.23
CA ASN A 108 -19.37 -18.49 -7.23
C ASN A 108 -20.06 -18.15 -5.90
N GLN A 109 -19.29 -17.92 -4.84
CA GLN A 109 -19.77 -17.50 -3.54
C GLN A 109 -18.72 -16.62 -2.89
N MET A 110 -19.11 -15.41 -2.49
CA MET A 110 -18.24 -14.48 -1.79
C MET A 110 -18.78 -14.21 -0.39
N GLU A 111 -17.88 -14.12 0.59
CA GLU A 111 -18.24 -13.69 1.93
C GLU A 111 -18.46 -12.18 1.93
N LEU A 112 -19.57 -11.75 2.53
CA LEU A 112 -19.87 -10.34 2.69
C LEU A 112 -18.85 -9.70 3.63
N PRO A 113 -18.30 -8.51 3.29
CA PRO A 113 -17.45 -7.78 4.20
C PRO A 113 -18.27 -7.35 5.42
N PHE A 114 -17.61 -7.09 6.55
CA PHE A 114 -18.28 -6.54 7.72
C PHE A 114 -18.92 -5.19 7.39
N ILE A 115 -20.24 -5.12 7.50
CA ILE A 115 -20.99 -3.88 7.30
C ILE A 115 -21.16 -3.20 8.66
N THR A 116 -20.54 -2.04 8.83
CA THR A 116 -20.74 -1.19 10.02
C THR A 116 -21.34 0.14 9.59
N PHE A 117 -22.44 0.54 10.23
CA PHE A 117 -23.02 1.86 10.02
C PHE A 117 -23.19 2.58 11.35
N CYS A 118 -23.08 3.91 11.30
CA CYS A 118 -23.27 4.81 12.43
C CYS A 118 -24.17 5.96 11.98
N ASN A 119 -24.97 6.49 12.90
CA ASN A 119 -25.62 7.76 12.64
C ASN A 119 -24.59 8.88 12.72
N GLN A 120 -24.65 9.85 11.81
CA GLN A 120 -23.81 11.06 11.88
C GLN A 120 -24.15 11.93 13.08
N ASN A 121 -25.36 11.81 13.63
CA ASN A 121 -25.71 12.41 14.91
C ASN A 121 -25.30 11.47 16.07
N PRO A 122 -24.27 11.81 16.88
CA PRO A 122 -23.76 10.87 17.87
C PRO A 122 -24.66 10.76 19.11
N VAL A 123 -25.44 11.80 19.41
CA VAL A 123 -26.27 11.90 20.62
C VAL A 123 -27.70 12.27 20.25
N ARG A 124 -28.67 11.51 20.75
CA ARG A 124 -30.09 11.83 20.59
C ARG A 124 -30.42 13.11 21.34
N SER A 125 -31.09 14.06 20.67
CA SER A 125 -31.52 15.33 21.28
C SER A 125 -32.35 15.12 22.56
N SER A 126 -33.23 14.12 22.57
CA SER A 126 -34.05 13.74 23.73
C SER A 126 -33.24 13.28 24.95
N LYS A 127 -32.01 12.79 24.75
CA LYS A 127 -31.10 12.31 25.78
C LYS A 127 -29.96 13.27 26.09
N LEU A 128 -29.80 14.33 25.30
CA LEU A 128 -28.73 15.32 25.47
C LEU A 128 -28.74 15.97 26.86
N LYS A 129 -29.91 16.29 27.42
CA LYS A 129 -29.99 16.86 28.79
C LYS A 129 -29.53 15.90 29.90
N GLN A 130 -29.41 14.61 29.61
CA GLN A 130 -29.01 13.57 30.56
C GLN A 130 -27.50 13.27 30.50
N THR A 131 -26.74 13.94 29.60
CA THR A 131 -25.29 13.77 29.46
C THR A 131 -24.54 14.77 30.38
N SER A 132 -23.58 15.55 29.88
CA SER A 132 -22.86 16.58 30.64
C SER A 132 -23.34 17.99 30.25
N PRO A 133 -23.44 18.94 31.19
CA PRO A 133 -23.78 20.34 30.90
C PRO A 133 -22.88 20.96 29.82
N GLU A 134 -21.59 20.63 29.82
CA GLU A 134 -20.58 21.09 28.86
C GLU A 134 -20.89 20.57 27.45
N LEU A 135 -21.30 19.31 27.33
CA LEU A 135 -21.70 18.73 26.05
C LEU A 135 -22.99 19.34 25.52
N VAL A 136 -23.96 19.62 26.41
CA VAL A 136 -25.20 20.33 26.02
C VAL A 136 -24.88 21.71 25.47
N GLN A 137 -24.00 22.46 26.14
CA GLN A 137 -23.58 23.79 25.69
C GLN A 137 -22.86 23.71 24.34
N TYR A 138 -21.93 22.78 24.17
CA TYR A 138 -21.23 22.59 22.88
C TYR A 138 -22.22 22.35 21.72
N VAL A 139 -23.15 21.40 21.89
CA VAL A 139 -24.10 21.05 20.84
C VAL A 139 -25.05 22.22 20.53
N ARG A 140 -25.49 22.96 21.57
CA ARG A 140 -26.35 24.13 21.40
C ARG A 140 -25.62 25.27 20.68
N ASN A 141 -24.39 25.58 21.09
CA ASN A 141 -23.61 26.66 20.51
C ASN A 141 -23.27 26.36 19.05
N LYS A 142 -22.88 25.12 18.72
CA LYS A 142 -22.66 24.70 17.32
C LYS A 142 -23.93 24.81 16.48
N SER A 143 -25.10 24.53 17.06
CA SER A 143 -26.38 24.73 16.39
C SER A 143 -26.66 26.22 16.13
N LEU A 144 -26.28 27.10 17.05
CA LEU A 144 -26.38 28.56 16.90
C LEU A 144 -25.41 29.10 15.85
N ASP A 145 -24.17 28.61 15.80
CA ASP A 145 -23.17 29.01 14.78
C ASP A 145 -23.69 28.77 13.36
N LYS A 146 -24.33 27.61 13.14
CA LYS A 146 -24.97 27.28 11.86
C LYS A 146 -26.11 28.24 11.52
N LEU A 147 -26.90 28.67 12.51
CA LEU A 147 -27.96 29.66 12.31
C LEU A 147 -27.36 31.03 11.97
N VAL A 148 -26.28 31.44 12.63
CA VAL A 148 -25.55 32.68 12.33
C VAL A 148 -25.01 32.67 10.90
N GLU A 149 -24.46 31.54 10.44
CA GLU A 149 -23.99 31.36 9.07
C GLU A 149 -25.14 31.46 8.04
N ILE A 150 -26.27 30.81 8.31
CA ILE A 150 -27.45 30.90 7.45
C ILE A 150 -27.94 32.36 7.35
N ILE A 151 -27.94 33.10 8.46
CA ILE A 151 -28.35 34.51 8.50
C ILE A 151 -27.34 35.40 7.78
N SER A 152 -26.04 35.18 7.96
CA SER A 152 -25.00 35.99 7.31
C SER A 152 -25.00 35.83 5.79
N LYS A 153 -25.45 34.68 5.30
CA LYS A 153 -25.61 34.38 3.87
C LYS A 153 -26.96 34.87 3.31
N TYR A 154 -27.90 35.27 4.15
CA TYR A 154 -29.20 35.75 3.73
C TYR A 154 -29.15 37.21 3.30
N ASP A 155 -29.52 37.48 2.05
CA ASP A 155 -29.54 38.83 1.47
C ASP A 155 -30.79 39.60 1.94
N THR A 156 -30.58 40.51 2.90
CA THR A 156 -31.61 41.38 3.48
C THR A 156 -32.29 42.29 2.44
N SER A 157 -31.69 42.53 1.28
CA SER A 157 -32.25 43.42 0.25
C SER A 157 -33.43 42.83 -0.53
N LYS A 158 -33.70 41.53 -0.39
CA LYS A 158 -34.79 40.80 -1.08
C LYS A 158 -35.94 40.37 -0.18
N SER A 159 -35.95 40.76 1.08
CA SER A 159 -36.91 40.25 2.06
C SER A 159 -38.10 41.19 2.28
N SER A 160 -39.32 40.64 2.30
CA SER A 160 -40.56 41.34 2.68
C SER A 160 -40.53 41.76 4.16
N GLU A 161 -41.19 42.87 4.53
CA GLU A 161 -41.23 43.48 5.89
C GLU A 161 -41.43 42.49 7.05
N THR A 162 -42.09 41.35 6.82
CA THR A 162 -42.32 40.29 7.82
C THR A 162 -41.07 39.49 8.17
N ASN A 163 -40.07 39.44 7.29
CA ASN A 163 -38.83 38.67 7.48
C ASN A 163 -37.76 39.47 8.25
N GLU A 164 -37.85 40.79 8.29
CA GLU A 164 -36.90 41.62 9.05
C GLU A 164 -37.07 41.46 10.56
N ILE A 165 -38.30 41.26 11.04
CA ILE A 165 -38.59 41.17 12.47
C ILE A 165 -37.91 39.95 13.10
N TRP A 166 -38.02 38.77 12.47
CA TRP A 166 -37.41 37.54 12.99
C TRP A 166 -35.89 37.57 12.93
N ILE A 167 -35.32 38.15 11.88
CA ILE A 167 -33.87 38.33 11.73
C ILE A 167 -33.34 39.32 12.77
N ASN A 168 -34.02 40.43 12.99
CA ASN A 168 -33.65 41.42 14.01
C ASN A 168 -33.79 40.85 15.43
N LEU A 169 -34.87 40.15 15.75
CA LEU A 169 -35.09 39.50 17.05
C LEU A 169 -34.02 38.45 17.33
N LEU A 170 -33.68 37.63 16.34
CA LEU A 170 -32.64 36.61 16.45
C LEU A 170 -31.25 37.24 16.58
N SER A 171 -30.98 38.32 15.85
CA SER A 171 -29.72 39.07 15.98
C SER A 171 -29.57 39.71 17.37
N THR A 172 -30.66 40.13 18.00
CA THR A 172 -30.67 40.63 19.39
C THR A 172 -30.40 39.49 20.38
N TYR A 173 -31.05 38.34 20.19
CA TYR A 173 -30.81 37.15 21.02
C TYR A 173 -29.35 36.65 20.93
N LEU A 174 -28.72 36.77 19.76
CA LEU A 174 -27.31 36.42 19.52
C LEU A 174 -26.31 37.45 20.04
N LYS A 175 -26.73 38.71 20.29
CA LYS A 175 -25.87 39.78 20.82
C LYS A 175 -25.66 39.66 22.33
N ASP A 176 -26.61 39.09 23.06
CA ASP A 176 -26.53 38.96 24.52
C ASP A 176 -25.47 37.95 25.00
N ASP A 177 -25.05 37.00 24.15
CA ASP A 177 -24.04 35.99 24.52
C ASP A 177 -22.58 36.45 24.26
N LYS A 178 -22.39 37.61 23.60
CA LYS A 178 -21.05 38.18 23.31
C LYS A 178 -20.52 39.08 24.42
N SER A 179 -20.84 38.77 25.67
CA SER A 179 -20.23 39.38 26.86
C SER A 179 -19.00 38.59 27.36
N ASP A 180 -18.19 38.01 26.48
CA ASP A 180 -16.74 37.90 26.69
C ASP A 180 -16.05 37.26 25.47
N LYS A 181 -15.41 38.09 24.65
CA LYS A 181 -14.05 37.92 24.10
C LYS A 181 -13.87 38.81 22.87
N GLY A 182 -12.91 39.70 23.00
CA GLY A 182 -12.54 40.65 21.97
C GLY A 182 -11.80 40.04 20.79
N SER A 183 -11.59 40.94 19.83
CA SER A 183 -10.74 40.88 18.65
C SER A 183 -11.28 40.15 17.43
N SER A 184 -11.79 40.98 16.53
CA SER A 184 -11.78 40.81 15.09
C SER A 184 -10.38 40.40 14.60
N GLY A 185 -10.25 39.21 14.03
CA GLY A 185 -9.03 38.71 13.40
C GLY A 185 -9.18 37.24 12.99
N ASP A 186 -9.22 37.01 11.67
CA ASP A 186 -9.12 35.74 10.93
C ASP A 186 -9.41 34.43 11.71
N MET A 187 -10.62 33.89 11.56
CA MET A 187 -11.09 32.70 12.26
C MET A 187 -11.83 31.79 11.28
N THR A 188 -11.15 30.80 10.67
CA THR A 188 -11.87 29.79 9.86
C THR A 188 -11.32 28.36 9.87
N VAL A 189 -10.16 28.03 10.46
CA VAL A 189 -9.67 26.62 10.44
C VAL A 189 -9.22 26.09 11.81
N GLN A 190 -8.67 26.92 12.68
CA GLN A 190 -8.20 26.50 14.01
C GLN A 190 -9.36 26.23 15.01
N SER A 191 -10.50 26.92 14.86
CA SER A 191 -11.62 26.85 15.81
C SER A 191 -12.48 25.59 15.66
N GLU A 192 -12.61 25.05 14.44
CA GLU A 192 -13.45 23.88 14.18
C GLU A 192 -12.78 22.57 14.63
N LEU A 193 -11.46 22.44 14.44
CA LEU A 193 -10.67 21.33 15.01
C LEU A 193 -10.75 21.32 16.54
N VAL A 194 -10.54 22.48 17.19
CA VAL A 194 -10.63 22.60 18.65
C VAL A 194 -12.05 22.30 19.16
N GLY A 195 -13.07 22.66 18.39
CA GLY A 195 -14.45 22.33 18.70
C GLY A 195 -14.72 20.82 18.63
N PHE A 196 -14.29 20.15 17.57
CA PHE A 196 -14.51 18.71 17.41
C PHE A 196 -13.73 17.89 18.46
N GLU A 197 -12.48 18.24 18.73
CA GLU A 197 -11.69 17.60 19.78
C GLU A 197 -12.34 17.75 21.16
N ARG A 198 -12.90 18.93 21.46
CA ARG A 198 -13.64 19.17 22.70
C ARG A 198 -14.90 18.31 22.80
N PHE A 199 -15.62 18.14 21.70
CA PHE A 199 -16.77 17.22 21.66
C PHE A 199 -16.36 15.79 21.98
N VAL A 200 -15.32 15.28 21.29
CA VAL A 200 -14.81 13.93 21.51
C VAL A 200 -14.31 13.75 22.95
N TYR A 201 -13.64 14.76 23.51
CA TYR A 201 -13.20 14.75 24.90
C TYR A 201 -14.38 14.63 25.88
N GLU A 202 -15.44 15.43 25.72
CA GLU A 202 -16.63 15.35 26.58
C GLU A 202 -17.37 14.02 26.41
N MET A 203 -17.47 13.49 25.18
CA MET A 203 -18.02 12.17 24.90
C MET A 203 -17.23 11.03 25.56
N ASN A 204 -15.91 11.17 25.68
CA ASN A 204 -15.03 10.21 26.36
C ASN A 204 -15.17 10.23 27.88
N ARG A 205 -15.60 11.36 28.46
CA ARG A 205 -15.82 11.49 29.90
C ARG A 205 -17.15 10.90 30.37
N LEU A 206 -18.08 10.68 29.46
CA LEU A 206 -19.34 10.01 29.78
C LEU A 206 -19.10 8.54 30.14
N ASP A 207 -19.84 8.05 31.13
CA ASP A 207 -19.90 6.63 31.43
C ASP A 207 -20.36 5.82 30.21
N SER A 208 -19.82 4.62 30.05
CA SER A 208 -20.08 3.74 28.90
C SER A 208 -21.58 3.44 28.74
N GLU A 209 -22.30 3.19 29.83
CA GLU A 209 -23.73 2.90 29.77
C GLU A 209 -24.54 4.16 29.45
N LEU A 210 -24.14 5.31 29.98
CA LEU A 210 -24.77 6.58 29.65
C LEU A 210 -24.56 6.94 28.17
N ARG A 211 -23.34 6.75 27.65
CA ARG A 211 -23.02 7.00 26.24
C ARG A 211 -23.83 6.12 25.30
N LYS A 212 -23.95 4.82 25.61
CA LYS A 212 -24.80 3.88 24.86
C LYS A 212 -26.27 4.29 24.90
N LYS A 213 -26.78 4.72 26.05
CA LYS A 213 -28.16 5.21 26.20
C LYS A 213 -28.40 6.53 25.46
N ALA A 214 -27.41 7.42 25.43
CA ALA A 214 -27.49 8.71 24.78
C ALA A 214 -27.45 8.59 23.25
N GLY A 215 -26.69 7.61 22.72
CA GLY A 215 -26.63 7.30 21.29
C GLY A 215 -27.92 6.73 20.71
N HIS A 216 -28.00 6.72 19.38
CA HIS A 216 -29.12 6.12 18.65
C HIS A 216 -29.21 4.61 18.86
N GLN A 217 -30.42 4.08 19.04
CA GLN A 217 -30.63 2.63 19.13
C GLN A 217 -30.94 2.09 17.75
N ILE A 218 -30.54 0.84 17.48
CA ILE A 218 -30.78 0.22 16.19
C ILE A 218 -32.26 -0.04 15.95
N ASP A 219 -33.03 -0.39 16.98
CA ASP A 219 -34.48 -0.60 16.88
C ASP A 219 -35.21 0.65 16.34
N ASP A 220 -34.69 1.84 16.63
CA ASP A 220 -35.25 3.12 16.15
C ASP A 220 -34.84 3.44 14.69
N MET A 221 -33.74 2.85 14.19
CA MET A 221 -33.13 3.19 12.90
C MET A 221 -33.35 2.12 11.82
N LEU A 222 -33.44 0.85 12.22
CA LEU A 222 -33.58 -0.29 11.31
C LEU A 222 -35.05 -0.53 10.98
N LEU A 223 -35.55 0.14 9.93
CA LEU A 223 -36.95 0.00 9.51
C LEU A 223 -37.22 -1.31 8.76
N TRP A 224 -36.28 -1.72 7.90
CA TRP A 224 -36.33 -2.95 7.12
C TRP A 224 -34.91 -3.41 6.80
N CYS A 225 -34.70 -4.71 6.65
CA CYS A 225 -33.38 -5.29 6.50
C CYS A 225 -33.46 -6.58 5.67
N PHE A 226 -32.83 -6.60 4.51
CA PHE A 226 -32.73 -7.78 3.65
C PHE A 226 -31.30 -7.93 3.12
N ILE A 227 -30.73 -9.13 3.23
CA ILE A 227 -29.40 -9.45 2.74
C ILE A 227 -29.48 -10.74 1.93
N GLY A 228 -29.14 -10.68 0.64
CA GLY A 228 -29.21 -11.85 -0.25
C GLY A 228 -30.63 -12.37 -0.54
N GLY A 229 -31.67 -11.74 0.02
CA GLY A 229 -33.06 -12.20 0.00
C GLY A 229 -33.56 -12.63 1.39
N ASP A 230 -32.66 -12.83 2.35
CA ASP A 230 -33.00 -13.19 3.72
C ASP A 230 -33.30 -11.95 4.56
N SER A 231 -34.37 -11.99 5.36
CA SER A 231 -34.69 -10.92 6.30
C SER A 231 -33.70 -10.94 7.47
N CYS A 232 -33.11 -9.79 7.78
CA CYS A 232 -32.26 -9.60 8.96
C CYS A 232 -33.01 -8.93 10.11
N ASN A 233 -32.53 -9.15 11.33
CA ASN A 233 -33.13 -8.59 12.54
C ASN A 233 -32.09 -7.81 13.38
N VAL A 234 -32.56 -7.01 14.33
CA VAL A 234 -31.74 -6.23 15.27
C VAL A 234 -30.69 -7.09 15.98
N SER A 235 -31.04 -8.33 16.34
CA SER A 235 -30.13 -9.28 16.99
C SER A 235 -28.92 -9.69 16.14
N ASP A 236 -28.95 -9.44 14.83
CA ASP A 236 -27.84 -9.73 13.93
C ASP A 236 -26.76 -8.66 13.94
N PHE A 237 -27.00 -7.56 14.65
CA PHE A 237 -26.09 -6.44 14.76
C PHE A 237 -25.44 -6.38 16.13
N LYS A 238 -24.13 -6.16 16.12
CA LYS A 238 -23.34 -5.91 17.31
C LYS A 238 -23.14 -4.40 17.49
N LEU A 239 -23.44 -3.91 18.69
CA LEU A 239 -23.18 -2.52 19.06
C LEU A 239 -21.67 -2.27 19.24
N PHE A 240 -21.18 -1.23 18.57
CA PHE A 240 -19.87 -0.62 18.74
C PHE A 240 -20.05 0.85 19.12
N SER A 241 -19.44 1.29 20.22
CA SER A 241 -19.56 2.68 20.68
C SER A 241 -18.36 3.50 20.21
N SER A 242 -18.59 4.35 19.21
CA SER A 242 -17.66 5.36 18.73
C SER A 242 -17.77 6.65 19.55
N ASN A 243 -16.64 7.29 19.81
CA ASN A 243 -16.60 8.58 20.52
C ASN A 243 -16.98 9.74 19.59
N GLU A 244 -16.86 9.53 18.28
CA GLU A 244 -17.13 10.51 17.24
C GLU A 244 -18.55 10.40 16.72
N PHE A 245 -19.04 9.16 16.53
CA PHE A 245 -20.33 8.87 15.90
C PHE A 245 -21.36 8.26 16.85
N GLY A 246 -21.02 8.08 18.13
CA GLY A 246 -21.93 7.49 19.11
C GLY A 246 -22.12 6.00 18.89
N ASN A 247 -23.37 5.54 18.82
CA ASN A 247 -23.66 4.13 18.62
C ASN A 247 -23.58 3.75 17.13
N CYS A 248 -22.71 2.78 16.83
CA CYS A 248 -22.56 2.14 15.55
C CYS A 248 -22.97 0.67 15.64
N PHE A 249 -23.41 0.10 14.52
CA PHE A 249 -23.91 -1.26 14.47
C PHE A 249 -23.20 -2.03 13.36
N THR A 250 -22.53 -3.12 13.75
CA THR A 250 -21.83 -4.02 12.83
C THR A 250 -22.67 -5.27 12.62
N LEU A 251 -23.04 -5.53 11.38
CA LEU A 251 -23.75 -6.73 10.98
C LEU A 251 -22.86 -7.97 11.09
N ASN A 252 -23.39 -9.04 11.67
CA ASN A 252 -22.77 -10.36 11.59
C ASN A 252 -23.01 -10.98 10.21
N THR A 253 -22.06 -10.76 9.30
CA THR A 253 -22.16 -11.18 7.90
C THR A 253 -21.97 -12.67 7.69
N LEU A 254 -21.43 -13.40 8.67
CA LEU A 254 -21.23 -14.86 8.59
C LEU A 254 -22.55 -15.64 8.47
N LYS A 255 -23.68 -15.01 8.83
CA LYS A 255 -25.02 -15.60 8.67
C LYS A 255 -25.53 -15.53 7.23
N TYR A 256 -24.96 -14.68 6.40
CA TYR A 256 -25.50 -14.31 5.10
C TYR A 256 -24.54 -14.72 3.98
N ARG A 257 -25.08 -15.23 2.88
CA ARG A 257 -24.29 -15.51 1.66
C ARG A 257 -24.66 -14.53 0.56
N GLN A 258 -23.67 -14.20 -0.26
CA GLN A 258 -23.89 -13.52 -1.53
C GLN A 258 -23.64 -14.48 -2.68
N GLU A 259 -24.71 -14.84 -3.39
CA GLU A 259 -24.69 -15.75 -4.54
C GLU A 259 -24.56 -15.02 -5.88
N SER A 260 -24.86 -13.71 -5.93
CA SER A 260 -24.83 -12.92 -7.15
C SER A 260 -24.27 -11.52 -6.93
N GLU A 261 -23.59 -10.98 -7.95
CA GLU A 261 -23.19 -9.57 -8.00
C GLU A 261 -24.42 -8.71 -8.37
N GLY A 262 -24.71 -7.70 -7.55
CA GLY A 262 -25.72 -6.68 -7.85
C GLY A 262 -27.09 -6.87 -7.17
N PRO A 263 -27.96 -5.84 -7.21
CA PRO A 263 -29.33 -5.92 -6.72
C PRO A 263 -30.13 -6.93 -7.57
N LYS A 264 -30.94 -7.76 -6.92
CA LYS A 264 -31.96 -8.55 -7.62
C LYS A 264 -33.11 -7.60 -7.98
N GLU A 265 -33.38 -7.43 -9.26
CA GLU A 265 -34.53 -6.64 -9.78
C GLU A 265 -35.87 -7.31 -9.42
#